data_AF-A0A8T5PJX0-F1
#
_entry.id   AF-A0A8T5PJX0-F1
#
_cell.length_a   1.000
_cell.length_b   1.000
_cell.length_c   1.000
_cell.angle_alpha   90.00
_cell.angle_beta   90.00
_cell.angle_gamma   90.00
#
_symmetry.space_group_name_H-M   'P 1'
#
loop_
_entity.id
_entity.type
_entity.pdbx_description
1 polymer ?
#
loop_
_entity_poly.entity_id
_entity_poly.type
_entity_poly.pdbx_seq_one_letter_code
_entity_poly.pdbx_strand_id
1 'polypeptide(L)'
;IKTKYILGLLNSKVLEFFFKHISVYLGKSGYRYTKQHLNKLPIKLPETPEEKKMAEQIIKKVDEILELHKKVIIDIDAILEGEETVKLYSLPKVTFNIKDDAKFEKVEVEDNKIFINPRDFVESKDKKVRDFVEVYLNYNREKLAKSKDVKNLILNIPIPKSDEVLKEIIKKGSVNQEQIKDKIKKLEDEINELVYQIYGITKEERKIIEESIK
;
A
#
# COMPACT_ATOMS: atom_id res chain seq x y z
N ILE A 1 -21.50 -17.56 5.63
CA ILE A 1 -21.22 -16.18 5.15
C ILE A 1 -19.88 -16.20 4.42
N LYS A 2 -19.79 -15.70 3.19
CA LYS A 2 -18.52 -15.69 2.44
C LYS A 2 -17.62 -14.57 3.00
N THR A 3 -16.45 -14.91 3.54
CA THR A 3 -15.54 -13.95 4.22
C THR A 3 -15.20 -12.74 3.34
N LYS A 4 -14.98 -12.96 2.03
CA LYS A 4 -14.66 -11.90 1.07
C LYS A 4 -15.80 -10.89 0.86
N TYR A 5 -17.05 -11.31 1.02
CA TYR A 5 -18.19 -10.40 0.97
C TYR A 5 -18.17 -9.43 2.16
N ILE A 6 -17.95 -9.96 3.36
CA ILE A 6 -17.81 -9.15 4.57
C ILE A 6 -16.60 -8.22 4.45
N LEU A 7 -15.48 -8.68 3.90
CA LEU A 7 -14.32 -7.84 3.62
C LEU A 7 -14.67 -6.65 2.72
N GLY A 8 -15.44 -6.89 1.64
CA GLY A 8 -15.92 -5.82 0.77
C GLY A 8 -16.83 -4.82 1.48
N LEU A 9 -17.77 -5.29 2.31
CA LEU A 9 -18.64 -4.40 3.10
C LEU A 9 -17.83 -3.56 4.10
N LEU A 10 -16.91 -4.17 4.84
CA LEU A 10 -16.14 -3.49 5.88
C LEU A 10 -15.20 -2.41 5.33
N ASN A 11 -14.78 -2.51 4.07
CA ASN A 11 -13.97 -1.49 3.38
C ASN A 11 -14.84 -0.51 2.56
N SER A 12 -16.15 -0.53 2.74
CA SER A 12 -17.04 0.40 2.03
C SER A 12 -17.23 1.72 2.79
N LYS A 13 -17.48 2.79 2.05
CA LYS A 13 -17.78 4.13 2.57
C LYS A 13 -19.00 4.13 3.51
N VAL A 14 -19.99 3.27 3.27
CA VAL A 14 -21.22 3.18 4.10
C VAL A 14 -20.88 2.68 5.50
N LEU A 15 -20.11 1.59 5.61
CA LEU A 15 -19.75 1.05 6.93
C LEU A 15 -18.69 1.90 7.61
N GLU A 16 -17.79 2.52 6.86
CA GLU A 16 -16.85 3.50 7.42
C GLU A 16 -17.59 4.70 8.01
N PHE A 17 -18.55 5.29 7.28
CA PHE A 17 -19.43 6.35 7.74
C PHE A 17 -20.10 5.97 9.06
N PHE A 18 -20.81 4.84 9.06
CA PHE A 18 -21.52 4.38 10.25
C PHE A 18 -20.56 4.19 11.43
N PHE A 19 -19.41 3.55 11.20
CA PHE A 19 -18.41 3.32 12.22
C PHE A 19 -17.86 4.63 12.82
N LYS A 20 -17.52 5.62 11.99
CA LYS A 20 -17.03 6.92 12.45
C LYS A 20 -18.05 7.69 13.31
N HIS A 21 -19.35 7.45 13.11
CA HIS A 21 -20.41 8.07 13.93
C HIS A 21 -20.60 7.41 15.29
N ILE A 22 -20.28 6.12 15.43
CA ILE A 22 -20.46 5.37 16.68
C ILE A 22 -19.17 5.18 17.48
N SER A 23 -18.02 5.36 16.84
CA SER A 23 -16.71 5.12 17.44
C SER A 23 -16.16 6.37 18.11
N VAL A 24 -15.33 6.16 19.13
CA VAL A 24 -14.59 7.23 19.80
C VAL A 24 -13.49 7.75 18.86
N TYR A 25 -13.52 9.07 18.60
CA TYR A 25 -12.47 9.80 17.91
C TYR A 25 -11.31 10.10 18.87
N LEU A 26 -10.09 9.79 18.46
CA LEU A 26 -8.85 9.95 19.25
C LEU A 26 -7.99 11.12 18.74
N GLY A 27 -8.60 12.10 18.08
CA GLY A 27 -7.86 13.22 17.48
C GLY A 27 -6.95 12.74 16.34
N LYS A 28 -5.69 13.19 16.35
CA LYS A 28 -4.68 12.82 15.33
C LYS A 28 -4.39 11.31 15.25
N SER A 29 -4.81 10.54 16.25
CA SER A 29 -4.57 9.08 16.31
C SER A 29 -5.67 8.25 15.62
N GLY A 30 -6.68 8.88 15.01
CA GLY A 30 -7.76 8.20 14.29
C GLY A 30 -8.92 7.75 15.19
N TYR A 31 -9.56 6.63 14.85
CA TYR A 31 -10.74 6.10 15.55
C TYR A 31 -10.41 4.82 16.32
N ARG A 32 -11.08 4.61 17.47
CA ARG A 32 -10.87 3.41 18.29
C ARG A 32 -11.74 2.22 17.86
N TYR A 33 -11.13 1.22 17.25
CA TYR A 33 -11.76 -0.05 16.89
C TYR A 33 -11.86 -1.00 18.08
N THR A 34 -12.96 -0.92 18.84
CA THR A 34 -13.29 -1.86 19.93
C THR A 34 -14.37 -2.85 19.50
N LYS A 35 -14.41 -4.02 20.15
CA LYS A 35 -15.49 -5.01 19.96
C LYS A 35 -16.88 -4.41 20.21
N GLN A 36 -17.00 -3.49 21.18
CA GLN A 36 -18.25 -2.82 21.51
C GLN A 36 -18.82 -2.00 20.35
N HIS A 37 -17.97 -1.34 19.55
CA HIS A 37 -18.41 -0.59 18.37
C HIS A 37 -18.59 -1.49 17.15
N LEU A 38 -17.66 -2.42 16.91
CA LEU A 38 -17.72 -3.34 15.77
C LEU A 38 -18.98 -4.20 15.76
N ASN A 39 -19.44 -4.66 16.93
CA ASN A 39 -20.67 -5.46 17.06
C ASN A 39 -21.95 -4.67 16.69
N LYS A 40 -21.88 -3.34 16.57
CA LYS A 40 -23.02 -2.49 16.19
C LYS A 40 -23.09 -2.23 14.68
N LEU A 41 -22.08 -2.65 13.91
CA LEU A 41 -22.08 -2.42 12.47
C LEU A 41 -23.30 -3.10 11.83
N PRO A 42 -24.07 -2.39 10.98
CA PRO A 42 -25.24 -2.95 10.33
C PRO A 42 -24.80 -3.83 9.16
N ILE A 43 -24.34 -5.05 9.43
CA ILE A 43 -23.94 -5.99 8.39
C ILE A 43 -25.17 -6.57 7.71
N LYS A 44 -25.47 -6.13 6.48
CA LYS A 44 -26.58 -6.67 5.70
C LYS A 44 -26.12 -7.93 4.97
N LEU A 45 -26.78 -9.06 5.23
CA LEU A 45 -26.55 -10.30 4.50
C LEU A 45 -27.47 -10.35 3.27
N PRO A 46 -27.01 -10.90 2.13
CA PRO A 46 -27.82 -10.96 0.92
C PRO A 46 -28.92 -12.02 1.06
N GLU A 47 -30.17 -11.60 0.99
CA GLU A 47 -31.34 -12.47 1.13
C GLU A 47 -31.99 -12.75 -0.23
N THR A 48 -32.15 -11.71 -1.05
CA THR A 48 -32.81 -11.83 -2.37
C THR A 48 -31.86 -12.37 -3.46
N PRO A 49 -32.38 -12.93 -4.57
CA PRO A 49 -31.57 -13.31 -5.72
C PRO A 49 -30.75 -12.15 -6.29
N GLU A 50 -31.29 -10.93 -6.29
CA GLU A 50 -30.59 -9.72 -6.73
C GLU A 50 -29.44 -9.37 -5.79
N GLU A 51 -29.67 -9.39 -4.48
CA GLU A 51 -28.63 -9.12 -3.48
C GLU A 51 -27.52 -10.17 -3.52
N LYS A 52 -27.86 -11.44 -3.77
CA LYS A 52 -26.87 -12.52 -3.96
C LYS A 52 -26.00 -12.28 -5.18
N LYS A 53 -26.58 -11.81 -6.30
CA LYS A 53 -25.81 -11.42 -7.49
C LYS A 53 -24.86 -10.25 -7.21
N MET A 54 -25.34 -9.21 -6.51
CA MET A 54 -24.48 -8.09 -6.10
C MET A 54 -23.36 -8.55 -5.16
N ALA A 55 -23.66 -9.43 -4.21
CA ALA A 55 -22.67 -10.00 -3.30
C ALA A 55 -21.58 -10.78 -4.04
N GLU A 56 -21.94 -11.54 -5.08
CA GLU A 56 -20.97 -12.24 -5.94
C GLU A 56 -20.09 -11.27 -6.74
N GLN A 57 -20.65 -10.17 -7.23
CA GLN A 57 -19.87 -9.12 -7.89
C GLN A 57 -18.88 -8.45 -6.93
N ILE A 58 -19.30 -8.15 -5.70
CA ILE A 58 -18.41 -7.62 -4.64
C ILE A 58 -17.26 -8.60 -4.39
N ILE A 59 -17.56 -9.90 -4.22
CA ILE A 59 -16.53 -10.92 -3.97
C ILE A 59 -15.53 -10.97 -5.12
N LYS A 60 -15.99 -10.93 -6.37
CA LYS A 60 -15.11 -10.95 -7.55
C LYS A 60 -14.18 -9.73 -7.57
N LYS A 61 -14.70 -8.53 -7.28
CA LYS A 61 -13.87 -7.31 -7.22
C LYS A 61 -12.88 -7.35 -6.06
N VAL A 62 -13.28 -7.87 -4.90
CA VAL A 62 -12.37 -8.11 -3.77
C VAL A 62 -11.25 -9.06 -4.17
N ASP A 63 -11.55 -10.12 -4.93
CA ASP A 63 -10.53 -11.02 -5.45
C ASP A 63 -9.56 -10.33 -6.41
N GLU A 64 -10.06 -9.49 -7.30
CA GLU A 64 -9.22 -8.69 -8.19
C GLU A 64 -8.31 -7.72 -7.41
N ILE A 65 -8.82 -7.05 -6.37
CA ILE A 65 -8.03 -6.17 -5.48
C ILE A 65 -6.94 -6.97 -4.75
N LEU A 66 -7.26 -8.16 -4.24
CA LEU A 66 -6.29 -9.02 -3.54
C LEU A 66 -5.17 -9.48 -4.49
N GLU A 67 -5.51 -9.87 -5.72
CA GLU A 67 -4.51 -10.24 -6.73
C GLU A 67 -3.66 -9.04 -7.17
N LEU A 68 -4.24 -7.85 -7.28
CA LEU A 68 -3.50 -6.63 -7.55
C LEU A 68 -2.50 -6.31 -6.42
N HIS A 69 -2.89 -6.45 -5.16
CA HIS A 69 -1.97 -6.29 -4.02
C HIS A 69 -0.83 -7.30 -4.04
N LYS A 70 -1.07 -8.55 -4.47
CA LYS A 70 0.01 -9.52 -4.67
C LYS A 70 0.97 -9.10 -5.78
N LYS A 71 0.46 -8.57 -6.90
CA LYS A 71 1.26 -8.08 -8.03
C LYS A 71 2.06 -6.81 -7.73
N VAL A 72 1.67 -6.04 -6.71
CA VAL A 72 2.48 -4.91 -6.20
C VAL A 72 3.81 -5.41 -5.61
N ILE A 73 3.88 -6.66 -5.16
CA ILE A 73 5.10 -7.28 -4.64
C ILE A 73 5.93 -7.78 -5.83
N ILE A 74 6.85 -6.94 -6.29
CA ILE A 74 7.94 -7.37 -7.18
C ILE A 74 8.90 -8.16 -6.31
N ASP A 75 9.12 -9.42 -6.61
CA ASP A 75 10.16 -10.20 -5.96
C ASP A 75 11.53 -9.78 -6.56
N ILE A 76 12.11 -8.73 -5.98
CA ILE A 76 13.41 -8.24 -6.43
C ILE A 76 14.49 -9.29 -6.15
N ASP A 77 14.34 -10.06 -5.08
CA ASP A 77 15.32 -11.11 -4.74
C ASP A 77 15.37 -12.16 -5.84
N ALA A 78 14.21 -12.63 -6.33
CA ALA A 78 14.10 -13.56 -7.45
C ALA A 78 14.65 -12.99 -8.77
N ILE A 79 14.51 -11.69 -9.03
CA ILE A 79 15.09 -11.06 -10.23
C ILE A 79 16.61 -10.95 -10.13
N LEU A 80 17.15 -10.80 -8.92
CA LEU A 80 18.59 -10.73 -8.68
C LEU A 80 19.25 -12.11 -8.55
N GLU A 81 18.48 -13.20 -8.50
CA GLU A 81 19.02 -14.56 -8.46
C GLU A 81 19.86 -14.86 -9.71
N GLY A 82 21.16 -15.12 -9.52
CA GLY A 82 22.09 -15.40 -10.61
C GLY A 82 22.71 -14.16 -11.27
N GLU A 83 22.29 -12.95 -10.88
CA GLU A 83 22.83 -11.70 -11.41
C GLU A 83 24.09 -11.25 -10.67
N GLU A 84 25.06 -10.70 -11.42
CA GLU A 84 26.22 -10.06 -10.80
C GLU A 84 25.81 -8.73 -10.16
N THR A 85 26.09 -8.58 -8.86
CA THR A 85 25.77 -7.37 -8.10
C THR A 85 27.00 -6.75 -7.46
N VAL A 86 26.95 -5.45 -7.20
CA VAL A 86 27.91 -4.70 -6.38
C VAL A 86 27.20 -4.10 -5.18
N LYS A 87 27.91 -3.92 -4.06
CA LYS A 87 27.31 -3.32 -2.87
C LYS A 87 27.15 -1.82 -3.05
N LEU A 88 26.02 -1.27 -2.61
CA LEU A 88 25.74 0.16 -2.73
C LEU A 88 26.85 1.04 -2.13
N TYR A 89 27.43 0.65 -0.98
CA TYR A 89 28.54 1.38 -0.36
C TYR A 89 29.81 1.47 -1.22
N SER A 90 29.98 0.58 -2.19
CA SER A 90 31.17 0.53 -3.06
C SER A 90 31.08 1.47 -4.26
N LEU A 91 29.90 2.07 -4.51
CA LEU A 91 29.70 2.93 -5.67
C LEU A 91 30.24 4.36 -5.43
N PRO A 92 31.07 4.90 -6.34
CA PRO A 92 31.79 6.16 -6.11
C PRO A 92 30.91 7.43 -6.09
N LYS A 93 29.68 7.34 -6.58
CA LYS A 93 28.72 8.46 -6.67
C LYS A 93 27.61 8.38 -5.62
N VAL A 94 27.84 7.60 -4.57
CA VAL A 94 26.89 7.36 -3.49
C VAL A 94 27.47 7.82 -2.15
N THR A 95 26.69 8.62 -1.42
CA THR A 95 27.04 9.11 -0.08
C THR A 95 25.96 8.70 0.91
N PHE A 96 26.34 8.41 2.15
CA PHE A 96 25.41 8.01 3.21
C PHE A 96 25.45 9.01 4.34
N ASN A 97 24.28 9.52 4.70
CA ASN A 97 24.06 10.24 5.94
C ASN A 97 23.07 9.42 6.76
N ILE A 98 23.55 8.34 7.38
CA ILE A 98 22.74 7.40 8.15
C ILE A 98 23.45 7.12 9.48
N LYS A 99 22.78 7.46 10.58
CA LYS A 99 23.27 7.18 11.94
C LYS A 99 23.21 5.70 12.27
N ASP A 100 24.01 5.27 13.23
CA ASP A 100 24.04 3.86 13.66
C ASP A 100 22.72 3.43 14.32
N ASP A 101 22.01 4.36 14.96
CA ASP A 101 20.71 4.15 15.59
C ASP A 101 19.52 4.54 14.68
N ALA A 102 19.77 4.78 13.39
CA ALA A 102 18.76 5.20 12.44
C ALA A 102 17.60 4.18 12.36
N LYS A 103 16.37 4.71 12.31
CA LYS A 103 15.15 3.93 12.14
C LYS A 103 14.55 4.18 10.77
N PHE A 104 14.03 3.13 10.16
CA PHE A 104 13.31 3.23 8.90
C PHE A 104 11.85 3.59 9.15
N GLU A 105 11.37 4.67 8.53
CA GLU A 105 9.99 5.15 8.64
C GLU A 105 9.26 5.10 7.28
N LYS A 106 9.86 5.72 6.26
CA LYS A 106 9.31 5.86 4.92
C LYS A 106 10.42 6.09 3.91
N VAL A 107 10.14 5.86 2.63
CA VAL A 107 10.99 6.30 1.53
C VAL A 107 10.43 7.60 0.99
N GLU A 108 11.27 8.63 0.92
CA GLU A 108 10.93 9.92 0.31
C GLU A 108 12.12 10.39 -0.52
N VAL A 109 11.87 10.77 -1.78
CA VAL A 109 12.92 11.19 -2.69
C VAL A 109 12.81 12.69 -2.92
N GLU A 110 13.90 13.41 -2.63
CA GLU A 110 14.06 14.82 -2.96
C GLU A 110 15.37 15.00 -3.73
N ASP A 111 15.29 15.48 -4.97
CA ASP A 111 16.41 15.61 -5.89
C ASP A 111 17.24 14.31 -6.04
N ASN A 112 18.44 14.28 -5.44
CA ASN A 112 19.38 13.15 -5.49
C ASN A 112 19.39 12.34 -4.20
N LYS A 113 18.53 12.68 -3.22
CA LYS A 113 18.51 12.08 -1.89
C LYS A 113 17.30 11.18 -1.73
N ILE A 114 17.54 10.00 -1.17
CA ILE A 114 16.52 9.05 -0.74
C ILE A 114 16.53 9.04 0.79
N PHE A 115 15.53 9.67 1.39
CA PHE A 115 15.33 9.71 2.82
C PHE A 115 14.65 8.43 3.31
N ILE A 116 15.17 7.87 4.41
CA ILE A 116 14.56 6.72 5.11
C ILE A 116 13.76 7.16 6.35
N ASN A 117 14.02 8.38 6.80
CA ASN A 117 13.31 9.14 7.81
C ASN A 117 13.67 10.63 7.59
N PRO A 118 13.11 11.59 8.34
CA PRO A 118 13.33 13.03 8.10
C PRO A 118 14.79 13.52 8.21
N ARG A 119 15.74 12.70 8.69
CA ARG A 119 17.13 13.10 8.96
C ARG A 119 18.17 12.24 8.25
N ASP A 120 17.89 10.96 8.06
CA ASP A 120 18.81 9.99 7.48
C ASP A 120 18.49 9.75 6.00
N PHE A 121 19.51 9.78 5.15
CA PHE A 121 19.36 9.63 3.70
C PHE A 121 20.57 8.98 3.02
N VAL A 122 20.31 8.42 1.85
CA VAL A 122 21.32 8.05 0.85
C VAL A 122 21.29 9.10 -0.26
N GLU A 123 22.43 9.61 -0.68
CA GLU A 123 22.53 10.53 -1.81
C GLU A 123 23.22 9.82 -2.99
N SER A 124 22.61 9.84 -4.17
CA SER A 124 23.21 9.29 -5.39
C SER A 124 23.12 10.29 -6.54
N LYS A 125 24.27 10.65 -7.13
CA LYS A 125 24.32 11.47 -8.36
C LYS A 125 23.99 10.68 -9.63
N ASP A 126 23.91 9.35 -9.52
CA ASP A 126 23.43 8.50 -10.60
C ASP A 126 21.93 8.27 -10.43
N LYS A 127 21.15 8.80 -11.38
CA LYS A 127 19.68 8.70 -11.39
C LYS A 127 19.21 7.25 -11.39
N LYS A 128 19.86 6.36 -12.15
CA LYS A 128 19.45 4.97 -12.25
C LYS A 128 19.66 4.23 -10.94
N VAL A 129 20.83 4.43 -10.31
CA VAL A 129 21.11 3.87 -8.97
C VAL A 129 20.15 4.43 -7.94
N ARG A 130 19.85 5.74 -7.98
CA ARG A 130 18.90 6.38 -7.07
C ARG A 130 17.51 5.74 -7.17
N ASP A 131 16.98 5.63 -8.39
CA ASP A 131 15.66 5.07 -8.67
C ASP A 131 15.60 3.58 -8.28
N PHE A 132 16.67 2.82 -8.50
CA PHE A 132 16.78 1.44 -8.04
C PHE A 132 16.72 1.34 -6.51
N VAL A 133 17.49 2.18 -5.80
CA VAL A 133 17.53 2.19 -4.33
C VAL A 133 16.17 2.53 -3.75
N GLU A 134 15.47 3.51 -4.33
CA GLU A 134 14.09 3.84 -3.94
C GLU A 134 13.17 2.61 -4.04
N VAL A 135 13.18 1.91 -5.19
CA VAL A 135 12.35 0.71 -5.42
C VAL A 135 12.74 -0.41 -4.44
N TYR A 136 14.04 -0.65 -4.24
CA TYR A 136 14.54 -1.69 -3.35
C TYR A 136 14.18 -1.46 -1.87
N LEU A 137 14.27 -0.21 -1.41
CA LEU A 137 13.89 0.17 -0.04
C LEU A 137 12.38 0.03 0.18
N ASN A 138 11.57 0.40 -0.80
CA ASN A 138 10.12 0.22 -0.74
C ASN A 138 9.73 -1.27 -0.72
N TYR A 139 10.40 -2.10 -1.53
CA TYR A 139 10.23 -3.56 -1.51
C TYR A 139 10.56 -4.17 -0.14
N ASN A 140 11.67 -3.75 0.48
CA ASN A 140 12.12 -4.25 1.78
C ASN A 140 11.54 -3.49 2.99
N ARG A 141 10.52 -2.65 2.81
CA ARG A 141 10.01 -1.72 3.84
C ARG A 141 9.72 -2.38 5.18
N GLU A 142 9.00 -3.51 5.19
CA GLU A 142 8.64 -4.19 6.43
C GLU A 142 9.87 -4.75 7.18
N LYS A 143 10.82 -5.32 6.42
CA LYS A 143 12.07 -5.86 6.96
C LYS A 143 12.92 -4.75 7.56
N LEU A 144 13.01 -3.62 6.88
CA LEU A 144 13.77 -2.45 7.34
C LEU A 144 13.12 -1.83 8.59
N ALA A 145 11.80 -1.67 8.62
CA ALA A 145 11.08 -1.11 9.76
C ALA A 145 11.22 -1.94 11.05
N LYS A 146 11.41 -3.25 10.94
CA LYS A 146 11.61 -4.18 12.06
C LYS A 146 13.08 -4.37 12.44
N SER A 147 14.03 -3.90 11.62
CA SER A 147 15.45 -4.12 11.83
C SER A 147 16.03 -3.16 12.88
N LYS A 148 16.95 -3.67 13.70
CA LYS A 148 17.79 -2.86 14.59
C LYS A 148 19.06 -2.33 13.91
N ASP A 149 19.39 -2.86 12.72
CA ASP A 149 20.61 -2.55 11.98
C ASP A 149 20.25 -2.07 10.56
N VAL A 150 19.48 -0.99 10.49
CA VAL A 150 18.98 -0.41 9.22
C VAL A 150 20.14 0.09 8.37
N LYS A 151 21.13 0.74 8.99
CA LYS A 151 22.30 1.30 8.31
C LYS A 151 23.05 0.24 7.50
N ASN A 152 23.39 -0.88 8.12
CA ASN A 152 24.13 -1.94 7.46
C ASN A 152 23.33 -2.61 6.33
N LEU A 153 22.01 -2.77 6.50
CA LEU A 153 21.15 -3.29 5.43
C LEU A 153 21.17 -2.38 4.20
N ILE A 154 21.13 -1.06 4.41
CA ILE A 154 21.13 -0.07 3.31
C ILE A 154 22.49 -0.01 2.62
N LEU A 155 23.59 0.00 3.39
CA LEU A 155 24.94 -0.02 2.83
C LEU A 155 25.15 -1.23 1.91
N ASN A 156 24.59 -2.38 2.29
CA ASN A 156 24.77 -3.65 1.60
C ASN A 156 23.71 -3.97 0.53
N ILE A 157 22.90 -2.99 0.11
CA ILE A 157 21.95 -3.17 -0.99
C ILE A 157 22.70 -3.69 -2.23
N PRO A 158 22.25 -4.81 -2.83
CA PRO A 158 22.82 -5.36 -4.04
C PRO A 158 22.36 -4.54 -5.26
N ILE A 159 23.31 -3.88 -5.92
CA ILE A 159 23.08 -3.13 -7.15
C ILE A 159 23.50 -4.01 -8.34
N PRO A 160 22.57 -4.46 -9.20
CA PRO A 160 22.94 -5.26 -10.36
C PRO A 160 23.85 -4.47 -11.30
N LYS A 161 24.88 -5.13 -11.82
CA LYS A 161 25.80 -4.55 -12.80
C LYS A 161 25.15 -4.40 -14.19
N SER A 162 24.18 -5.26 -14.49
CA SER A 162 23.44 -5.23 -15.75
C SER A 162 22.47 -4.03 -15.78
N ASP A 163 22.65 -3.16 -16.78
CA ASP A 163 21.76 -2.01 -17.00
C ASP A 163 20.33 -2.45 -17.39
N GLU A 164 20.19 -3.64 -18.00
CA GLU A 164 18.89 -4.19 -18.40
C GLU A 164 18.08 -4.62 -17.18
N VAL A 165 18.71 -5.37 -16.27
CA VAL A 165 18.09 -5.81 -15.00
C VAL A 165 17.72 -4.60 -14.14
N LEU A 166 18.62 -3.61 -14.07
CA LEU A 166 18.37 -2.40 -13.31
C LEU A 166 17.16 -1.62 -13.87
N LYS A 167 17.06 -1.47 -15.21
CA LYS A 167 15.89 -0.87 -15.86
C LYS A 167 14.61 -1.69 -15.64
N GLU A 168 14.70 -3.01 -15.67
CA GLU A 168 13.56 -3.90 -15.45
C GLU A 168 12.98 -3.70 -14.05
N ILE A 169 13.82 -3.74 -13.02
CA ILE A 169 13.42 -3.56 -11.62
C ILE A 169 12.83 -2.17 -11.41
N ILE A 170 13.48 -1.11 -11.93
CA ILE A 170 12.95 0.26 -11.86
C ILE A 170 11.60 0.36 -12.56
N LYS A 171 11.48 -0.15 -13.79
CA LYS A 171 10.24 -0.08 -14.57
C LYS A 171 9.10 -0.83 -13.87
N LYS A 172 9.35 -2.06 -13.44
CA LYS A 172 8.35 -2.84 -12.70
C LYS A 172 7.97 -2.11 -11.40
N GLY A 173 8.96 -1.56 -10.69
CA GLY A 173 8.80 -0.81 -9.44
C GLY A 173 7.90 0.41 -9.56
N SER A 174 8.19 1.27 -10.53
CA SER A 174 7.49 2.55 -10.73
C SER A 174 6.14 2.37 -11.43
N VAL A 175 6.06 1.55 -12.48
CA VAL A 175 4.85 1.43 -13.33
C VAL A 175 3.75 0.63 -12.64
N ASN A 176 4.10 -0.36 -11.83
CA ASN A 176 3.08 -1.17 -11.15
C ASN A 176 2.37 -0.38 -10.06
N GLN A 177 3.06 0.45 -9.26
CA GLN A 177 2.41 1.02 -8.08
C GLN A 177 1.31 2.04 -8.40
N GLU A 178 1.54 2.99 -9.31
CA GLU A 178 0.55 4.04 -9.62
C GLU A 178 -0.63 3.48 -10.41
N GLN A 179 -0.38 2.70 -11.46
CA GLN A 179 -1.45 2.07 -12.25
C GLN A 179 -2.26 1.05 -11.45
N ILE A 180 -1.63 0.32 -10.52
CA ILE A 180 -2.35 -0.60 -9.64
C ILE A 180 -3.17 0.17 -8.62
N LYS A 181 -2.64 1.25 -8.02
CA LYS A 181 -3.41 2.13 -7.12
C LYS A 181 -4.67 2.65 -7.80
N ASP A 182 -4.55 3.13 -9.04
CA ASP A 182 -5.71 3.62 -9.81
C ASP A 182 -6.74 2.50 -10.10
N LYS A 183 -6.26 1.30 -10.44
CA LYS A 183 -7.13 0.13 -10.66
C LYS A 183 -7.84 -0.30 -9.37
N ILE A 184 -7.13 -0.33 -8.25
CA ILE A 184 -7.69 -0.66 -6.93
C ILE A 184 -8.76 0.37 -6.57
N LYS A 185 -8.45 1.67 -6.69
CA LYS A 185 -9.40 2.75 -6.41
C LYS A 185 -10.68 2.62 -7.23
N LYS A 186 -10.56 2.31 -8.53
CA LYS A 186 -11.72 2.06 -9.39
C LYS A 186 -12.55 0.87 -8.92
N LEU A 187 -11.91 -0.23 -8.53
CA LEU A 187 -12.61 -1.41 -8.00
C LEU A 187 -13.29 -1.12 -6.65
N GLU A 188 -12.66 -0.32 -5.79
CA GLU A 188 -13.23 0.14 -4.52
C GLU A 188 -14.46 1.03 -4.75
N ASP A 189 -14.39 1.97 -5.69
CA ASP A 189 -15.54 2.80 -6.09
C ASP A 189 -16.68 1.94 -6.65
N GLU A 190 -16.38 0.95 -7.49
CA GLU A 190 -17.37 -0.01 -7.99
C GLU A 190 -17.99 -0.87 -6.87
N ILE A 191 -17.22 -1.27 -5.85
CA ILE A 191 -17.75 -1.93 -4.65
C ILE A 191 -18.67 -0.97 -3.90
N ASN A 192 -18.28 0.29 -3.72
CA ASN A 192 -19.12 1.29 -3.05
C ASN A 192 -20.47 1.47 -3.74
N GLU A 193 -20.52 1.50 -5.08
CA GLU A 193 -21.80 1.53 -5.81
C GLU A 193 -22.72 0.35 -5.47
N LEU A 194 -22.16 -0.86 -5.44
CA LEU A 194 -22.91 -2.07 -5.10
C LEU A 194 -23.39 -2.03 -3.64
N VAL A 195 -22.57 -1.51 -2.73
CA VAL A 195 -22.96 -1.36 -1.33
C VAL A 195 -24.05 -0.31 -1.16
N TYR A 196 -24.00 0.82 -1.85
CA TYR A 196 -25.09 1.82 -1.83
C TYR A 196 -26.42 1.19 -2.26
N GLN A 197 -26.42 0.35 -3.29
CA GLN A 197 -27.61 -0.38 -3.73
C GLN A 197 -28.11 -1.37 -2.68
N ILE A 198 -27.22 -2.16 -2.07
CA ILE A 198 -27.57 -3.13 -1.01
C ILE A 198 -28.20 -2.41 0.19
N TYR A 199 -27.69 -1.24 0.57
CA TYR A 199 -28.18 -0.47 1.71
C TYR A 199 -29.32 0.50 1.37
N GLY A 200 -29.72 0.60 0.09
CA GLY A 200 -30.78 1.51 -0.35
C GLY A 200 -30.42 2.99 -0.22
N ILE A 201 -29.13 3.33 -0.29
CA ILE A 201 -28.61 4.69 -0.12
C ILE A 201 -28.95 5.54 -1.34
N THR A 202 -29.62 6.67 -1.10
CA THR A 202 -29.97 7.66 -2.12
C THR A 202 -28.77 8.50 -2.57
N LYS A 203 -28.92 9.27 -3.64
CA LYS A 203 -27.85 10.15 -4.13
C LYS A 203 -27.52 11.26 -3.13
N GLU A 204 -28.54 11.77 -2.46
CA GLU A 204 -28.45 12.80 -1.42
C GLU A 204 -27.70 12.25 -0.21
N GLU A 205 -28.08 11.06 0.27
CA GLU A 205 -27.39 10.40 1.38
C GLU A 205 -25.96 10.03 1.04
N ARG A 206 -25.69 9.58 -0.19
CA ARG A 206 -24.33 9.32 -0.65
C ARG A 206 -23.45 10.55 -0.53
N LYS A 207 -23.96 11.73 -0.91
CA LYS A 207 -23.20 12.98 -0.81
C LYS A 207 -22.84 13.29 0.64
N ILE A 208 -23.79 13.12 1.57
CA ILE A 208 -23.55 13.29 3.02
C ILE A 208 -22.48 12.32 3.52
N ILE A 209 -22.59 11.04 3.13
CA ILE A 209 -21.62 10.00 3.47
C ILE A 209 -20.22 10.41 3.00
N GLU A 210 -20.07 10.73 1.72
CA GLU A 210 -18.78 11.07 1.11
C GLU A 210 -18.17 12.36 1.66
N GLU A 211 -18.98 13.35 2.03
CA GLU A 211 -18.49 14.60 2.63
C GLU A 211 -17.97 14.39 4.06
N SER A 212 -18.57 13.49 4.83
CA SER A 212 -18.18 13.25 6.22
C SER A 212 -16.92 12.38 6.40
N ILE A 213 -16.50 11.66 5.35
CA ILE A 213 -15.34 10.75 5.39
C ILE A 213 -14.08 11.35 4.73
N LYS A 214 -14.18 12.53 4.13
CA LYS A 214 -13.05 13.33 3.63
C LYS A 214 -12.14 13.77 4.78
#